data_AF-A0A7S1HB84-F1
#
_entry.id   AF-A0A7S1HB84-F1
#
_cell.length_a   1.000
_cell.length_b   1.000
_cell.length_c   1.000
_cell.angle_alpha   90.00
_cell.angle_beta   90.00
_cell.angle_gamma   90.00
#
_symmetry.space_group_name_H-M   'P 1'
#
loop_
_entity.id
_entity.type
_entity.pdbx_description
1 polymer ?
#
loop_
_entity_poly.entity_id
_entity_poly.type
_entity_poly.pdbx_seq_one_letter_code
_entity_poly.pdbx_strand_id
1 'polypeptide(L)'
;AEGVATEKLLNYYPDPKLWAQILGSLPQKKGFAADKYQLDLYRLRLATGNMRETNDYMEMAQLAAQAGYPEEGKQVVDKGMAAGLLGQGAEGARHKRLADLMVKKIAESKAAAAANEKAADEAKDGNAFVALGLANAFGGDAKKGVSQIEQGIAKGNLKRPEDAKLYLGLVYQLGGDSAKAQATWKTVKGTDGSADLARLWIIQSRAAKR
;
A
#
# COMPACT_ATOMS: atom_id res chain seq x y z
N ALA A 1 25.08 -7.78 -2.07
CA ALA A 1 25.07 -8.66 -3.26
C ALA A 1 23.96 -9.71 -3.18
N GLU A 2 23.70 -10.30 -2.01
CA GLU A 2 22.69 -11.36 -1.83
C GLU A 2 21.24 -10.93 -2.12
N GLY A 3 20.80 -9.74 -1.67
CA GLY A 3 19.42 -9.28 -1.96
C GLY A 3 19.06 -9.18 -3.45
N VAL A 4 20.03 -8.80 -4.30
CA VAL A 4 19.84 -8.72 -5.76
C VAL A 4 19.77 -10.11 -6.40
N ALA A 5 20.46 -11.11 -5.83
CA ALA A 5 20.38 -12.49 -6.32
C ALA A 5 19.02 -13.12 -5.96
N THR A 6 18.50 -12.86 -4.76
CA THR A 6 17.20 -13.37 -4.31
C THR A 6 16.02 -12.68 -5.01
N GLU A 7 16.10 -11.37 -5.29
CA GLU A 7 15.12 -10.66 -6.12
C GLU A 7 15.11 -11.15 -7.57
N LYS A 8 16.27 -11.53 -8.13
CA LYS A 8 16.34 -12.14 -9.47
C LYS A 8 15.59 -13.48 -9.50
N LEU A 9 15.69 -14.30 -8.46
CA LEU A 9 14.97 -15.57 -8.38
C LEU A 9 13.45 -15.39 -8.44
N LEU A 10 12.89 -14.35 -7.82
CA LEU A 10 11.45 -14.07 -7.91
C LEU A 10 10.96 -13.81 -9.34
N ASN A 11 11.81 -13.34 -10.26
CA ASN A 11 11.39 -13.14 -11.66
C ASN A 11 11.17 -14.48 -12.40
N TYR A 12 11.81 -15.56 -11.93
CA TYR A 12 11.71 -16.89 -12.52
C TYR A 12 10.78 -17.81 -11.73
N TYR A 13 10.82 -17.73 -10.39
CA TYR A 13 10.06 -18.56 -9.47
C TYR A 13 9.44 -17.72 -8.34
N PRO A 14 8.25 -17.11 -8.56
CA PRO A 14 7.54 -16.36 -7.53
C PRO A 14 6.87 -17.31 -6.51
N ASP A 15 7.66 -18.10 -5.79
CA ASP A 15 7.19 -18.99 -4.71
C ASP A 15 6.79 -18.14 -3.48
N PRO A 16 5.62 -18.38 -2.86
CA PRO A 16 5.24 -17.77 -1.58
C PRO A 16 6.33 -17.82 -0.50
N LYS A 17 7.07 -18.92 -0.36
CA LYS A 17 8.17 -19.05 0.61
C LYS A 17 9.31 -18.07 0.35
N LEU A 18 9.65 -17.86 -0.93
CA LEU A 18 10.70 -16.93 -1.31
C LEU A 18 10.28 -15.48 -1.03
N TRP A 19 9.02 -15.14 -1.29
CA TRP A 19 8.43 -13.86 -0.91
C TRP A 19 8.45 -13.65 0.61
N ALA A 20 8.04 -14.65 1.40
CA ALA A 20 8.09 -14.58 2.85
C ALA A 20 9.51 -14.30 3.37
N GLN A 21 10.51 -14.99 2.82
CA GLN A 21 11.92 -14.78 3.19
C GLN A 21 12.39 -13.35 2.88
N ILE A 22 12.14 -12.86 1.66
CA ILE A 22 12.55 -11.51 1.25
C ILE A 22 11.85 -10.46 2.13
N LEU A 23 10.53 -10.54 2.27
CA LEU A 23 9.74 -9.58 3.05
C LEU A 23 10.04 -9.63 4.56
N GLY A 24 10.47 -10.79 5.08
CA GLY A 24 10.94 -10.94 6.45
C GLY A 24 12.33 -10.35 6.69
N SER A 25 13.21 -10.41 5.69
CA SER A 25 14.57 -9.86 5.79
C SER A 25 14.64 -8.34 5.56
N LEU A 26 13.71 -7.77 4.80
CA LEU A 26 13.77 -6.37 4.38
C LEU A 26 13.80 -5.37 5.53
N PRO A 27 13.00 -5.51 6.62
CA PRO A 27 13.06 -4.62 7.78
C PRO A 27 14.43 -4.63 8.50
N GLN A 28 15.18 -5.73 8.40
CA GLN A 28 16.49 -5.90 9.04
C GLN A 28 17.63 -5.32 8.19
N LYS A 29 17.35 -4.92 6.94
CA LYS A 29 18.33 -4.35 6.04
C LYS A 29 18.77 -2.98 6.56
N LYS A 30 20.09 -2.78 6.71
CA LYS A 30 20.66 -1.49 7.09
C LYS A 30 20.16 -0.36 6.18
N GLY A 31 19.62 0.69 6.79
CA GLY A 31 19.09 1.86 6.08
C GLY A 31 17.62 1.74 5.65
N PHE A 32 16.98 0.58 5.84
CA PHE A 32 15.55 0.45 5.61
C PHE A 32 14.76 1.10 6.76
N ALA A 33 13.86 2.02 6.43
CA ALA A 33 13.00 2.69 7.40
C ALA A 33 11.79 1.80 7.73
N ALA A 34 11.99 0.79 8.58
CA ALA A 34 10.99 -0.22 8.90
C ALA A 34 9.67 0.38 9.42
N ASP A 35 9.75 1.30 10.38
CA ASP A 35 8.57 1.94 10.98
C ASP A 35 7.78 2.76 9.94
N LYS A 36 8.48 3.37 8.99
CA LYS A 36 7.92 4.19 7.91
C LYS A 36 7.17 3.36 6.86
N TYR A 37 7.66 2.15 6.62
CA TYR A 37 7.22 1.28 5.52
C TYR A 37 6.49 0.02 5.99
N GLN A 38 6.11 -0.06 7.27
CA GLN A 38 5.39 -1.21 7.82
C GLN A 38 4.11 -1.52 7.03
N LEU A 39 3.28 -0.51 6.74
CA LEU A 39 2.08 -0.70 5.92
C LEU A 39 2.41 -1.13 4.47
N ASP A 40 3.47 -0.58 3.89
CA ASP A 40 3.90 -0.92 2.52
C ASP A 40 4.43 -2.36 2.40
N LEU A 41 5.08 -2.86 3.45
CA LEU A 41 5.44 -4.27 3.57
C LEU A 41 4.19 -5.16 3.66
N TYR A 42 3.18 -4.76 4.44
CA TYR A 42 1.91 -5.48 4.51
C TYR A 42 1.17 -5.50 3.17
N ARG A 43 1.19 -4.40 2.40
CA ARG A 43 0.63 -4.37 1.04
C ARG A 43 1.28 -5.40 0.13
N LEU A 44 2.61 -5.54 0.18
CA LEU A 44 3.33 -6.58 -0.55
C LEU A 44 3.01 -7.98 -0.03
N ARG A 45 2.91 -8.19 1.29
CA ARG A 45 2.50 -9.47 1.87
C ARG A 45 1.12 -9.88 1.37
N LEU A 46 0.15 -8.96 1.39
CA LEU A 46 -1.19 -9.19 0.87
C LEU A 46 -1.18 -9.52 -0.62
N ALA A 47 -0.43 -8.77 -1.43
CA ALA A 47 -0.35 -8.95 -2.87
C ALA A 47 0.37 -10.24 -3.31
N THR A 48 1.08 -10.90 -2.39
CA THR A 48 1.88 -12.11 -2.65
C THR A 48 1.34 -13.34 -1.91
N GLY A 49 0.20 -13.22 -1.21
CA GLY A 49 -0.40 -14.32 -0.46
C GLY A 49 0.35 -14.68 0.82
N ASN A 50 1.12 -13.75 1.38
CA ASN A 50 1.91 -13.92 2.61
C ASN A 50 1.23 -13.33 3.86
N MET A 51 -0.09 -13.16 3.81
CA MET A 51 -0.92 -12.89 4.99
C MET A 51 -1.43 -14.25 5.49
N ARG A 52 -0.88 -14.76 6.58
CA ARG A 52 -1.05 -16.18 6.97
C ARG A 52 -1.91 -16.35 8.21
N GLU A 53 -1.88 -15.37 9.09
CA GLU A 53 -2.53 -15.45 10.40
C GLU A 53 -3.57 -14.35 10.57
N THR A 54 -4.55 -14.60 11.43
CA THR A 54 -5.55 -13.61 11.87
C THR A 54 -4.91 -12.26 12.21
N ASN A 55 -3.79 -12.27 12.92
CA ASN A 55 -3.12 -11.04 13.36
C ASN A 55 -2.57 -10.21 12.19
N ASP A 56 -2.14 -10.82 11.09
CA ASP A 56 -1.65 -10.08 9.91
C ASP A 56 -2.74 -9.16 9.35
N TYR A 57 -3.95 -9.71 9.19
CA TYR A 57 -5.09 -8.96 8.65
C TYR A 57 -5.56 -7.86 9.60
N MET A 58 -5.57 -8.15 10.91
CA MET A 58 -5.96 -7.17 11.92
C MET A 58 -4.98 -6.00 11.98
N GLU A 59 -3.68 -6.29 12.03
CA GLU A 59 -2.62 -5.29 12.10
C GLU A 59 -2.63 -4.39 10.85
N MET A 60 -2.66 -4.99 9.65
CA MET A 60 -2.70 -4.21 8.41
C MET A 60 -3.95 -3.32 8.33
N ALA A 61 -5.12 -3.82 8.72
CA ALA A 61 -6.34 -3.02 8.70
C ALA A 61 -6.26 -1.81 9.67
N GLN A 62 -5.70 -2.02 10.86
CA GLN A 62 -5.49 -0.95 11.84
C GLN A 62 -4.46 0.08 11.35
N LEU A 63 -3.33 -0.36 10.81
CA LEU A 63 -2.31 0.51 10.22
C LEU A 63 -2.88 1.33 9.07
N ALA A 64 -3.66 0.72 8.17
CA ALA A 64 -4.31 1.42 7.07
C ALA A 64 -5.26 2.51 7.58
N ALA A 65 -6.09 2.21 8.59
CA ALA A 65 -6.98 3.21 9.17
C ALA A 65 -6.23 4.36 9.87
N GLN A 66 -5.16 4.06 10.60
CA GLN A 66 -4.30 5.08 11.24
C GLN A 66 -3.61 5.97 10.19
N ALA A 67 -3.24 5.40 9.05
CA ALA A 67 -2.63 6.12 7.94
C ALA A 67 -3.64 6.92 7.08
N GLY A 68 -4.94 6.88 7.40
CA GLY A 68 -5.98 7.59 6.66
C GLY A 68 -6.52 6.85 5.44
N TYR A 69 -6.30 5.53 5.35
CA TYR A 69 -6.75 4.66 4.27
C TYR A 69 -7.78 3.61 4.75
N PRO A 70 -8.92 4.00 5.34
CA PRO A 70 -9.86 3.05 5.92
C PRO A 70 -10.57 2.16 4.88
N GLU A 71 -10.67 2.59 3.61
CA GLU A 71 -11.14 1.73 2.51
C GLU A 71 -10.16 0.56 2.26
N GLU A 72 -8.85 0.82 2.29
CA GLU A 72 -7.82 -0.24 2.23
C GLU A 72 -7.97 -1.18 3.43
N GLY A 73 -8.11 -0.64 4.64
CA GLY A 73 -8.32 -1.43 5.84
C GLY A 73 -9.57 -2.31 5.76
N LYS A 74 -10.68 -1.79 5.23
CA LYS A 74 -11.89 -2.57 4.99
C LYS A 74 -11.66 -3.72 4.01
N GLN A 75 -10.97 -3.47 2.89
CA GLN A 75 -10.64 -4.52 1.92
C GLN A 75 -9.81 -5.64 2.54
N VAL A 76 -8.90 -5.31 3.46
CA VAL A 76 -8.10 -6.29 4.20
C VAL A 76 -8.99 -7.12 5.13
N VAL A 77 -9.86 -6.48 5.90
CA VAL A 77 -10.80 -7.20 6.79
C VAL A 77 -11.70 -8.12 5.98
N ASP A 78 -12.25 -7.65 4.86
CA ASP A 78 -13.09 -8.44 3.96
C ASP A 78 -12.35 -9.66 3.41
N LYS A 79 -11.08 -9.50 2.99
CA LYS A 79 -10.23 -10.62 2.55
C LYS A 79 -9.95 -11.62 3.68
N GLY A 80 -9.72 -11.15 4.90
CA GLY A 80 -9.51 -12.02 6.06
C GLY A 80 -10.76 -12.82 6.44
N MET A 81 -11.95 -12.21 6.31
CA MET A 81 -13.23 -12.90 6.50
C MET A 81 -13.48 -13.94 5.40
N ALA A 82 -13.21 -13.58 4.13
CA ALA A 82 -13.34 -14.50 3.00
C ALA A 82 -12.38 -15.70 3.10
N ALA A 83 -11.19 -15.51 3.69
CA ALA A 83 -10.23 -16.57 3.97
C ALA A 83 -10.61 -17.43 5.20
N GLY A 84 -11.69 -17.12 5.92
CA GLY A 84 -12.09 -17.80 7.15
C GLY A 84 -11.21 -17.51 8.37
N LEU A 85 -10.27 -16.57 8.26
CA LEU A 85 -9.35 -16.18 9.33
C LEU A 85 -9.94 -15.11 10.27
N LEU A 86 -10.93 -14.35 9.79
CA LEU A 86 -11.67 -13.35 10.56
C LEU A 86 -13.16 -13.67 10.63
N GLY A 87 -13.85 -13.06 11.60
CA GLY A 87 -15.30 -13.16 11.76
C GLY A 87 -15.81 -14.47 12.38
N GLN A 88 -14.90 -15.37 12.79
CA GLN A 88 -15.24 -16.68 13.36
C GLN A 88 -14.55 -16.90 14.71
N GLY A 89 -14.96 -17.96 15.42
CA GLY A 89 -14.36 -18.38 16.70
C GLY A 89 -14.58 -17.39 17.84
N ALA A 90 -13.83 -17.58 18.93
CA ALA A 90 -13.92 -16.74 20.14
C ALA A 90 -13.64 -15.24 19.87
N GLU A 91 -12.76 -14.95 18.89
CA GLU A 91 -12.40 -13.58 18.50
C GLU A 91 -13.36 -12.95 17.49
N GLY A 92 -14.41 -13.66 17.05
CA GLY A 92 -15.36 -13.18 16.02
C GLY A 92 -15.97 -11.81 16.36
N ALA A 93 -16.32 -11.58 17.63
CA ALA A 93 -16.84 -10.28 18.09
C ALA A 93 -15.79 -9.15 18.01
N ARG A 94 -14.51 -9.46 18.23
CA ARG A 94 -13.40 -8.50 18.06
C ARG A 94 -13.18 -8.17 16.58
N HIS A 95 -13.24 -9.17 15.71
CA HIS A 95 -13.13 -8.98 14.27
C HIS A 95 -14.28 -8.13 13.72
N LYS A 96 -15.52 -8.36 14.20
CA LYS A 96 -16.68 -7.54 13.85
C LYS A 96 -16.49 -6.07 14.24
N ARG A 97 -16.02 -5.79 15.46
CA ARG A 97 -15.71 -4.43 15.91
C ARG A 97 -14.67 -3.73 15.02
N LEU A 98 -13.68 -4.46 14.51
CA LEU A 98 -12.72 -3.93 13.57
C LEU A 98 -13.38 -3.56 12.23
N ALA A 99 -14.24 -4.42 11.70
CA ALA A 99 -15.01 -4.12 10.49
C ALA A 99 -15.91 -2.88 10.66
N ASP A 100 -16.62 -2.79 11.78
CA ASP A 100 -17.48 -1.65 12.11
C ASP A 100 -16.67 -0.35 12.25
N LEU A 101 -15.46 -0.42 12.81
CA LEU A 101 -14.53 0.71 12.86
C LEU A 101 -14.13 1.18 11.46
N MET A 102 -13.87 0.27 10.52
CA MET A 102 -13.54 0.64 9.14
C MET A 102 -14.72 1.36 8.49
N VAL A 103 -15.94 0.84 8.64
CA VAL A 103 -17.17 1.48 8.11
C VAL A 103 -17.34 2.89 8.67
N LYS A 104 -17.17 3.07 9.98
CA LYS A 104 -17.23 4.39 10.62
C LYS A 104 -16.17 5.34 10.05
N LYS A 105 -14.92 4.90 9.93
CA LYS A 105 -13.81 5.72 9.42
C LYS A 105 -13.98 6.10 7.95
N ILE A 106 -14.55 5.20 7.14
CA ILE A 106 -14.94 5.48 5.75
C ILE A 106 -15.98 6.59 5.70
N ALA A 107 -17.03 6.53 6.54
CA ALA A 107 -18.06 7.56 6.59
C ALA A 107 -17.48 8.93 7.01
N GLU A 108 -16.62 8.96 8.03
CA GLU A 108 -15.90 10.17 8.46
C GLU A 108 -15.05 10.74 7.32
N SER A 109 -14.29 9.89 6.61
CA SER A 109 -13.46 10.31 5.47
C SER A 109 -14.29 10.89 4.32
N LYS A 110 -15.45 10.28 4.01
CA LYS A 110 -16.35 10.78 2.95
C LYS A 110 -16.95 12.14 3.32
N ALA A 111 -17.35 12.33 4.58
CA ALA A 111 -17.86 13.61 5.06
C ALA A 111 -16.78 14.72 5.00
N ALA A 112 -15.52 14.37 5.26
CA ALA A 112 -14.40 15.32 5.23
C ALA A 112 -13.79 15.55 3.83
N ALA A 113 -14.19 14.79 2.81
CA ALA A 113 -13.50 14.74 1.51
C ALA A 113 -13.37 16.11 0.83
N ALA A 114 -14.47 16.88 0.73
CA ALA A 114 -14.46 18.19 0.09
C ALA A 114 -13.58 19.20 0.84
N ALA A 115 -13.58 19.17 2.17
CA ALA A 115 -12.73 20.03 2.99
C ALA A 115 -11.24 19.67 2.84
N ASN A 116 -10.94 18.37 2.80
CA ASN A 116 -9.58 17.87 2.60
C ASN A 116 -9.03 18.24 1.20
N GLU A 117 -9.86 18.14 0.15
CA GLU A 117 -9.48 18.56 -1.20
C GLU A 117 -9.18 20.05 -1.26
N LYS A 118 -10.06 20.89 -0.71
CA LYS A 118 -9.83 22.33 -0.62
C LYS A 118 -8.55 22.66 0.16
N ALA A 119 -8.31 22.00 1.29
CA ALA A 119 -7.09 22.20 2.07
C ALA A 119 -5.83 21.77 1.29
N ALA A 120 -5.92 20.70 0.48
CA ALA A 120 -4.83 20.27 -0.39
C ALA A 120 -4.54 21.29 -1.51
N ASP A 121 -5.58 21.91 -2.08
CA ASP A 121 -5.46 22.99 -3.05
C ASP A 121 -4.77 24.23 -2.44
N GLU A 122 -5.14 24.62 -1.22
CA GLU A 122 -4.61 25.81 -0.54
C GLU A 122 -3.20 25.60 0.06
N ALA A 123 -2.79 24.35 0.29
CA ALA A 123 -1.47 24.03 0.82
C ALA A 123 -0.33 24.54 -0.09
N LYS A 124 0.86 24.78 0.49
CA LYS A 124 2.06 25.18 -0.29
C LYS A 124 2.87 24.00 -0.82
N ASP A 125 2.45 22.79 -0.48
CA ASP A 125 3.10 21.54 -0.85
C ASP A 125 2.08 20.54 -1.39
N GLY A 126 2.58 19.49 -2.04
CA GLY A 126 1.76 18.45 -2.63
C GLY A 126 1.45 17.26 -1.72
N ASN A 127 1.82 17.28 -0.43
CA ASN A 127 1.75 16.07 0.40
C ASN A 127 0.30 15.60 0.61
N ALA A 128 -0.63 16.53 0.81
CA ALA A 128 -2.05 16.23 0.98
C ALA A 128 -2.65 15.57 -0.28
N PHE A 129 -2.26 16.04 -1.47
CA PHE A 129 -2.67 15.45 -2.73
C PHE A 129 -2.19 14.00 -2.91
N VAL A 130 -0.96 13.72 -2.50
CA VAL A 130 -0.44 12.33 -2.55
C VAL A 130 -1.24 11.40 -1.64
N ALA A 131 -1.56 11.85 -0.42
CA ALA A 131 -2.37 11.07 0.52
C ALA A 131 -3.81 10.88 0.03
N LEU A 132 -4.46 11.95 -0.44
CA LEU A 132 -5.81 11.89 -1.00
C LEU A 132 -5.89 10.97 -2.22
N GLY A 133 -4.90 11.05 -3.10
CA GLY A 133 -4.89 10.23 -4.30
C GLY A 133 -4.76 8.74 -4.00
N LEU A 134 -3.94 8.37 -3.02
CA LEU A 134 -3.84 6.98 -2.57
C LEU A 134 -5.15 6.51 -1.90
N ALA A 135 -5.76 7.35 -1.06
CA ALA A 135 -7.04 7.05 -0.42
C ALA A 135 -8.17 6.84 -1.45
N ASN A 136 -8.29 7.72 -2.44
CA ASN A 136 -9.28 7.62 -3.51
C ASN A 136 -9.07 6.37 -4.38
N ALA A 137 -7.82 6.02 -4.68
CA ALA A 137 -7.52 4.81 -5.42
C ALA A 137 -7.95 3.54 -4.68
N PHE A 138 -7.66 3.43 -3.38
CA PHE A 138 -8.16 2.33 -2.56
C PHE A 138 -9.68 2.36 -2.39
N GLY A 139 -10.31 3.55 -2.41
CA GLY A 139 -11.76 3.71 -2.46
C GLY A 139 -12.40 3.31 -3.80
N GLY A 140 -11.61 2.88 -4.79
CA GLY A 140 -12.09 2.41 -6.09
C GLY A 140 -11.99 3.44 -7.23
N ASP A 141 -11.61 4.68 -6.93
CA ASP A 141 -11.41 5.72 -7.95
C ASP A 141 -9.92 5.92 -8.25
N ALA A 142 -9.33 4.92 -8.91
CA ALA A 142 -7.93 4.96 -9.33
C ALA A 142 -7.64 6.13 -10.29
N LYS A 143 -8.60 6.54 -11.12
CA LYS A 143 -8.40 7.66 -12.06
C LYS A 143 -8.22 8.98 -11.31
N LYS A 144 -9.09 9.27 -10.34
CA LYS A 144 -8.93 10.43 -9.46
C LYS A 144 -7.64 10.31 -8.63
N GLY A 145 -7.32 9.10 -8.18
CA GLY A 145 -6.09 8.82 -7.45
C GLY A 145 -4.82 9.19 -8.23
N VAL A 146 -4.71 8.78 -9.49
CA VAL A 146 -3.60 9.16 -10.38
C VAL A 146 -3.51 10.68 -10.49
N SER A 147 -4.62 11.33 -10.85
CA SER A 147 -4.68 12.77 -11.05
C SER A 147 -4.19 13.54 -9.82
N GLN A 148 -4.65 13.15 -8.63
CA GLN A 148 -4.25 13.81 -7.39
C GLN A 148 -2.77 13.57 -7.06
N ILE A 149 -2.24 12.35 -7.19
CA ILE A 149 -0.81 12.12 -6.91
C ILE A 149 0.06 12.90 -7.91
N GLU A 150 -0.31 12.94 -9.19
CA GLU A 150 0.39 13.75 -10.21
C GLU A 150 0.34 15.24 -9.88
N GLN A 151 -0.81 15.77 -9.46
CA GLN A 151 -0.93 17.15 -8.98
C GLN A 151 -0.03 17.41 -7.77
N GLY A 152 0.03 16.49 -6.81
CA GLY A 152 0.93 16.60 -5.65
C GLY A 152 2.41 16.64 -6.06
N ILE A 153 2.81 15.79 -7.01
CA ILE A 153 4.18 15.78 -7.54
C ILE A 153 4.48 17.10 -8.28
N ALA A 154 3.57 17.58 -9.13
CA ALA A 154 3.73 18.82 -9.88
C ALA A 154 3.80 20.05 -8.95
N LYS A 155 3.01 20.06 -7.88
CA LYS A 155 3.00 21.12 -6.86
C LYS A 155 4.31 21.20 -6.06
N GLY A 156 5.05 20.10 -5.98
CA GLY A 156 6.37 20.05 -5.35
C GLY A 156 6.33 20.21 -3.82
N ASN A 157 7.47 20.63 -3.24
CA ASN A 157 7.67 20.74 -1.79
C ASN A 157 7.29 19.46 -1.00
N LEU A 158 7.41 18.31 -1.65
CA LEU A 158 7.10 17.03 -1.05
C LEU A 158 8.12 16.70 0.03
N LYS A 159 7.63 16.32 1.21
CA LYS A 159 8.48 15.79 2.28
C LYS A 159 9.10 14.45 1.90
N ARG A 160 8.39 13.70 1.04
CA ARG A 160 8.71 12.32 0.65
C ARG A 160 8.48 12.14 -0.86
N PRO A 161 9.33 12.71 -1.73
CA PRO A 161 9.13 12.66 -3.17
C PRO A 161 9.22 11.24 -3.74
N GLU A 162 10.06 10.38 -3.16
CA GLU A 162 10.22 8.99 -3.61
C GLU A 162 9.01 8.13 -3.26
N ASP A 163 8.38 8.38 -2.13
CA ASP A 163 7.13 7.74 -1.72
C ASP A 163 5.96 8.17 -2.60
N ALA A 164 5.90 9.43 -3.02
CA ALA A 164 4.89 9.89 -3.98
C ALA A 164 4.98 9.12 -5.30
N LYS A 165 6.19 8.87 -5.81
CA LYS A 165 6.40 8.02 -7.01
C LYS A 165 6.04 6.56 -6.74
N LEU A 166 6.42 6.01 -5.57
CA LEU A 166 6.06 4.65 -5.17
C LEU A 166 4.54 4.46 -5.18
N TYR A 167 3.80 5.42 -4.60
CA TYR A 167 2.34 5.40 -4.52
C TYR A 167 1.68 5.69 -5.87
N LEU A 168 2.23 6.56 -6.71
CA LEU A 168 1.76 6.74 -8.08
C LEU A 168 1.81 5.43 -8.87
N GLY A 169 2.90 4.67 -8.75
CA GLY A 169 3.01 3.34 -9.35
C GLY A 169 1.96 2.37 -8.82
N LEU A 170 1.71 2.37 -7.51
CA LEU A 170 0.67 1.55 -6.88
C LEU A 170 -0.72 1.91 -7.39
N VAL A 171 -1.04 3.19 -7.51
CA VAL A 171 -2.33 3.64 -8.03
C VAL A 171 -2.52 3.30 -9.50
N TYR A 172 -1.48 3.42 -10.34
CA TYR A 172 -1.54 2.92 -11.72
C TYR A 172 -1.84 1.42 -11.76
N GLN A 173 -1.21 0.63 -10.90
CA GLN A 173 -1.44 -0.81 -10.81
C GLN A 173 -2.88 -1.12 -10.36
N LEU A 174 -3.42 -0.41 -9.37
CA LEU A 174 -4.81 -0.54 -8.93
C LEU A 174 -5.80 -0.16 -10.06
N GLY A 175 -5.44 0.82 -10.89
CA GLY A 175 -6.20 1.21 -12.08
C GLY A 175 -6.03 0.29 -13.29
N GLY A 176 -5.23 -0.79 -13.17
CA GLY A 176 -4.99 -1.76 -14.25
C GLY A 176 -3.90 -1.37 -15.25
N ASP A 177 -3.25 -0.22 -15.11
CA ASP A 177 -2.16 0.24 -16.00
C ASP A 177 -0.80 -0.25 -15.50
N SER A 178 -0.56 -1.56 -15.59
CA SER A 178 0.71 -2.16 -15.13
C SER A 178 1.93 -1.64 -15.89
N ALA A 179 1.77 -1.18 -17.13
CA ALA A 179 2.89 -0.65 -17.92
C ALA A 179 3.39 0.67 -17.32
N LYS A 180 2.47 1.60 -17.04
CA LYS A 180 2.80 2.84 -16.34
C LYS A 180 3.26 2.60 -14.92
N ALA A 181 2.64 1.68 -14.19
CA ALA A 181 3.06 1.32 -12.84
C ALA A 181 4.56 0.93 -12.81
N GLN A 182 4.97 0.02 -13.68
CA GLN A 182 6.36 -0.41 -13.80
C GLN A 182 7.30 0.70 -14.26
N ALA A 183 6.87 1.56 -15.19
CA ALA A 183 7.67 2.70 -15.63
C ALA A 183 7.92 3.66 -14.46
N THR A 184 6.89 3.99 -13.68
CA THR A 184 6.96 4.88 -12.52
C THR A 184 7.84 4.30 -11.42
N TRP A 185 7.68 3.03 -11.05
CA TRP A 185 8.50 2.40 -10.01
C TRP A 185 9.99 2.37 -10.34
N LYS A 186 10.38 2.28 -11.63
CA LYS A 186 11.80 2.38 -12.05
C LYS A 186 12.41 3.76 -11.76
N THR A 187 11.59 4.79 -11.57
CA THR A 187 12.04 6.15 -11.25
C THR A 187 12.26 6.37 -9.75
N VAL A 188 11.87 5.41 -8.91
CA VAL A 188 12.06 5.46 -7.45
C VAL A 188 13.52 5.14 -7.12
N LYS A 189 14.23 6.10 -6.54
CA LYS A 189 15.66 6.08 -6.26
C LYS A 189 16.00 6.33 -4.78
N GLY A 190 15.01 6.35 -3.88
CA GLY A 190 15.26 6.56 -2.46
C GLY A 190 16.07 5.43 -1.82
N THR A 191 16.89 5.81 -0.83
CA THR A 191 17.83 4.91 -0.15
C THR A 191 17.33 4.40 1.19
N ASP A 192 16.11 4.80 1.57
CA ASP A 192 15.44 4.49 2.83
C ASP A 192 14.57 3.22 2.77
N GLY A 193 14.58 2.51 1.64
CA GLY A 193 13.75 1.34 1.38
C GLY A 193 12.69 1.54 0.29
N SER A 194 12.36 2.78 -0.08
CA SER A 194 11.41 3.07 -1.18
C SER A 194 11.80 2.38 -2.49
N ALA A 195 13.07 2.41 -2.87
CA ALA A 195 13.54 1.76 -4.10
C ALA A 195 13.51 0.21 -4.00
N ASP A 196 13.69 -0.36 -2.81
CA ASP A 196 13.52 -1.80 -2.59
C ASP A 196 12.05 -2.20 -2.79
N LEU A 197 11.13 -1.48 -2.17
CA LEU A 197 9.69 -1.71 -2.32
C LEU A 197 9.25 -1.57 -3.78
N ALA A 198 9.72 -0.54 -4.49
CA ALA A 198 9.42 -0.32 -5.89
C ALA A 198 9.88 -1.49 -6.79
N ARG A 199 11.07 -2.05 -6.53
CA ARG A 199 11.56 -3.24 -7.24
C ARG A 199 10.68 -4.46 -6.98
N LEU A 200 10.27 -4.68 -5.73
CA LEU A 200 9.38 -5.79 -5.38
C LEU A 200 8.01 -5.65 -6.05
N TRP A 201 7.44 -4.45 -6.10
CA TRP A 201 6.19 -4.19 -6.84
C TRP A 201 6.32 -4.45 -8.34
N ILE A 202 7.43 -4.07 -8.96
CA ILE A 202 7.69 -4.40 -10.38
C ILE A 202 7.66 -5.91 -10.58
N ILE A 203 8.33 -6.68 -9.72
CA ILE A 203 8.37 -8.14 -9.79
C ILE A 203 6.96 -8.73 -9.60
N GLN A 204 6.26 -8.31 -8.55
CA GLN A 204 4.90 -8.78 -8.23
C GLN A 204 3.93 -8.52 -9.40
N SER A 205 3.98 -7.33 -10.01
CA SER A 205 3.08 -6.93 -11.10
C SER A 205 3.23 -7.78 -12.36
N ARG A 206 4.39 -8.43 -12.56
CA ARG A 206 4.64 -9.36 -13.67
C ARG A 206 4.11 -10.75 -13.36
N ALA A 207 4.24 -11.20 -12.12
CA ALA A 207 3.77 -12.50 -11.66
C ALA A 207 2.24 -12.59 -11.68
N ALA A 208 1.54 -11.50 -11.35
CA ALA A 208 0.07 -11.44 -11.38
C ALA A 208 -0.57 -11.58 -12.79
N LYS A 209 0.23 -11.51 -13.86
CA LYS A 209 -0.24 -11.71 -15.25
C LYS A 209 -0.02 -13.14 -15.77
N ARG A 210 0.65 -14.00 -14.99
CA ARG A 210 0.86 -15.42 -15.32
C ARG A 210 -0.21 -16.25 -14.65
#